data_AF-A4EVF2-F1
#
_entry.id   AF-A4EVF2-F1
#
_cell.length_a   1.000
_cell.length_b   1.000
_cell.length_c   1.000
_cell.angle_alpha   90.00
_cell.angle_beta   90.00
_cell.angle_gamma   90.00
#
_symmetry.space_group_name_H-M   'P 1'
#
loop_
_entity.id
_entity.type
_entity.pdbx_description
1 polymer ?
#
loop_
_entity_poly.entity_id
_entity_poly.type
_entity_poly.pdbx_seq_one_letter_code
_entity_poly.pdbx_strand_id
1 'polypeptide(L)'
;MKPFDFRTHQVLSDLRALCRFLEPEGLFPNPALAAEFSEWLDASSAAGKLAFSKELNDALWMAAVSPELQRDAFLTSTAALLMGSLQNTQFPQDLSWFWEDFNSIYRTAPPPVRAALMNGYERLRHNCLLSVDCKPAQEDLLTRSLSEVEDLLIPIARRMTPAEIESIAAADYGMDKARHKTALEELLDSPSLAYPKGEVWYPAEVIELTSYVQGAAGWLPCTAIVLLDAVRTLDDRSNAEFNFGGQWRDYSRLPALTRSAVHAAFRYLYESDEFWDPSFKGRARFKSSGLPTLDWGIQPACQ
;
A
#
# COMPACT_ATOMS: atom_id res chain seq x y z
N MET A 1 -25.14 -1.03 3.89
CA MET A 1 -23.72 -0.83 4.23
C MET A 1 -22.92 -1.16 2.98
N LYS A 2 -22.22 -0.18 2.37
CA LYS A 2 -21.35 -0.47 1.21
C LYS A 2 -20.31 -1.50 1.67
N PRO A 3 -19.99 -2.53 0.85
CA PRO A 3 -18.92 -3.45 1.19
C PRO A 3 -17.62 -2.65 1.36
N PHE A 4 -16.89 -2.97 2.42
CA PHE A 4 -15.62 -2.36 2.74
C PHE A 4 -14.57 -2.93 1.78
N ASP A 5 -14.15 -2.15 0.78
CA ASP A 5 -13.15 -2.56 -0.21
C ASP A 5 -11.71 -2.46 0.33
N PHE A 6 -10.79 -3.10 -0.37
CA PHE A 6 -9.37 -3.15 -0.02
C PHE A 6 -8.77 -1.74 0.12
N ARG A 7 -9.06 -0.83 -0.80
CA ARG A 7 -8.50 0.53 -0.78
C ARG A 7 -8.95 1.31 0.45
N THR A 8 -10.22 1.25 0.82
CA THR A 8 -10.71 1.88 2.07
C THR A 8 -10.06 1.25 3.30
N HIS A 9 -9.87 -0.07 3.29
CA HIS A 9 -9.16 -0.77 4.36
C HIS A 9 -7.73 -0.27 4.53
N GLN A 10 -6.98 -0.20 3.43
CA GLN A 10 -5.60 0.25 3.44
C GLN A 10 -5.49 1.70 3.91
N VAL A 11 -6.33 2.61 3.41
CA VAL A 11 -6.36 4.01 3.87
C VAL A 11 -6.61 4.12 5.38
N LEU A 12 -7.62 3.41 5.91
CA LEU A 12 -7.88 3.43 7.35
C LEU A 12 -6.74 2.83 8.16
N SER A 13 -6.03 1.85 7.61
CA SER A 13 -4.86 1.27 8.27
C SER A 13 -3.70 2.25 8.30
N ASP A 14 -3.43 2.94 7.20
CA ASP A 14 -2.35 3.93 7.09
C ASP A 14 -2.57 5.12 8.01
N LEU A 15 -3.78 5.69 8.01
CA LEU A 15 -4.12 6.81 8.89
C LEU A 15 -4.05 6.42 10.37
N ARG A 16 -4.45 5.19 10.72
CA ARG A 16 -4.31 4.68 12.11
C ARG A 16 -2.84 4.54 12.49
N ALA A 17 -2.04 3.96 11.60
CA ALA A 17 -0.62 3.82 11.82
C ALA A 17 0.03 5.21 11.96
N LEU A 18 -0.44 6.22 11.23
CA LEU A 18 -0.01 7.61 11.34
C LEU A 18 -0.26 8.22 12.72
N CYS A 19 -1.48 8.08 13.22
CA CYS A 19 -1.79 8.54 14.58
C CYS A 19 -0.89 7.88 15.63
N ARG A 20 -0.54 6.61 15.45
CA ARG A 20 0.36 5.86 16.35
C ARG A 20 1.85 6.17 16.15
N PHE A 21 2.26 6.62 14.97
CA PHE A 21 3.66 6.92 14.70
C PHE A 21 4.08 8.28 15.24
N LEU A 22 3.19 9.29 15.13
CA LEU A 22 3.51 10.65 15.53
C LEU A 22 3.43 10.90 17.05
N GLU A 23 2.61 10.12 17.77
CA GLU A 23 2.42 10.20 19.24
C GLU A 23 2.54 11.63 19.82
N PRO A 24 1.73 12.59 19.34
CA PRO A 24 1.98 14.00 19.64
C PRO A 24 1.81 14.31 21.12
N GLU A 25 2.89 14.79 21.76
CA GLU A 25 2.86 15.28 23.12
C GLU A 25 1.92 16.49 23.25
N GLY A 26 1.02 16.47 24.24
CA GLY A 26 0.16 17.61 24.54
C GLY A 26 -1.01 17.81 23.58
N LEU A 27 -1.26 16.91 22.63
CA LEU A 27 -2.46 16.94 21.78
C LEU A 27 -3.74 16.97 22.63
N PHE A 28 -3.76 16.23 23.75
CA PHE A 28 -4.92 16.15 24.62
C PHE A 28 -4.64 16.84 25.97
N PRO A 29 -5.46 17.84 26.36
CA PRO A 29 -5.28 18.54 27.64
C PRO A 29 -5.68 17.69 28.86
N ASN A 30 -6.40 16.58 28.65
CA ASN A 30 -6.89 15.69 29.70
C ASN A 30 -6.53 14.23 29.36
N PRO A 31 -5.92 13.46 30.30
CA PRO A 31 -5.65 12.02 30.12
C PRO A 31 -6.86 11.18 29.70
N ALA A 32 -8.08 11.57 30.07
CA ALA A 32 -9.30 10.88 29.65
C ALA A 32 -9.51 10.92 28.13
N LEU A 33 -9.20 12.06 27.47
CA LEU A 33 -9.30 12.19 26.02
C LEU A 33 -8.22 11.39 25.30
N ALA A 34 -7.01 11.34 25.86
CA ALA A 34 -5.95 10.49 25.33
C ALA A 34 -6.32 8.99 25.41
N ALA A 35 -6.92 8.57 26.53
CA ALA A 35 -7.41 7.21 26.69
C ALA A 35 -8.54 6.88 25.71
N GLU A 36 -9.52 7.78 25.54
CA GLU A 36 -10.60 7.64 24.56
C GLU A 36 -10.04 7.54 23.13
N PHE A 37 -9.08 8.39 22.77
CA PHE A 37 -8.45 8.35 21.45
C PHE A 37 -7.69 7.04 21.21
N SER A 38 -6.95 6.56 22.21
CA SER A 38 -6.25 5.26 22.13
C SER A 38 -7.25 4.11 21.94
N GLU A 39 -8.33 4.08 22.72
CA GLU A 39 -9.39 3.06 22.59
C GLU A 39 -10.02 3.10 21.20
N TRP A 40 -10.27 4.30 20.67
CA TRP A 40 -10.78 4.49 19.32
C TRP A 40 -9.81 4.00 18.24
N LEU A 41 -8.50 4.23 18.38
CA LEU A 41 -7.49 3.70 17.46
C LEU A 41 -7.42 2.17 17.52
N ASP A 42 -7.57 1.58 18.70
CA ASP A 42 -7.48 0.13 18.91
C ASP A 42 -8.73 -0.62 18.47
N ALA A 43 -9.86 0.08 18.39
CA ALA A 43 -11.09 -0.53 17.97
C ALA A 43 -11.03 -1.04 16.52
N SER A 44 -11.46 -2.29 16.37
CA SER A 44 -11.60 -2.91 15.05
C SER A 44 -12.67 -2.19 14.25
N SER A 45 -12.43 -1.99 12.94
CA SER A 45 -13.46 -1.56 11.99
C SER A 45 -14.68 -2.50 11.96
N ALA A 46 -14.55 -3.73 12.47
CA ALA A 46 -15.64 -4.68 12.62
C ALA A 46 -16.51 -4.46 13.88
N ALA A 47 -16.04 -3.69 14.87
CA ALA A 47 -16.71 -3.50 16.16
C ALA A 47 -17.87 -2.50 16.14
N GLY A 48 -18.17 -1.92 14.97
CA GLY A 48 -19.22 -0.91 14.81
C GLY A 48 -18.67 0.51 14.75
N LYS A 49 -19.56 1.47 14.45
CA LYS A 49 -19.21 2.89 14.35
C LYS A 49 -18.86 3.41 15.74
N LEU A 50 -17.59 3.75 15.96
CA LEU A 50 -17.22 4.58 17.10
C LEU A 50 -17.26 6.04 16.68
N ALA A 51 -18.09 6.81 17.36
CA ALA A 51 -18.10 8.26 17.26
C ALA A 51 -17.19 8.82 18.35
N PHE A 52 -16.45 9.88 18.03
CA PHE A 52 -15.78 10.67 19.04
C PHE A 52 -16.80 11.26 20.02
N SER A 53 -16.43 11.36 21.30
CA SER A 53 -17.05 12.34 22.18
C SER A 53 -16.94 13.74 21.57
N LYS A 54 -17.84 14.63 21.97
CA LYS A 54 -17.80 16.02 21.49
C LYS A 54 -16.46 16.66 21.86
N GLU A 55 -15.99 16.40 23.07
CA GLU A 55 -14.76 16.94 23.64
C GLU A 55 -13.52 16.44 22.88
N LEU A 56 -13.47 15.15 22.52
CA LEU A 56 -12.40 14.60 21.70
C LEU A 56 -12.43 15.21 20.29
N ASN A 57 -13.62 15.31 19.69
CA ASN A 57 -13.77 15.95 18.39
C ASN A 57 -13.27 17.40 18.40
N ASP A 58 -13.70 18.21 19.37
CA ASP A 58 -13.32 19.62 19.47
C ASP A 58 -11.79 19.76 19.64
N ALA A 59 -11.14 18.87 20.41
CA ALA A 59 -9.69 18.86 20.56
C ALA A 59 -8.96 18.55 19.24
N LEU A 60 -9.41 17.54 18.49
CA LEU A 60 -8.84 17.20 17.19
C LEU A 60 -9.01 18.35 16.19
N TRP A 61 -10.18 18.99 16.14
CA TRP A 61 -10.40 20.15 15.28
C TRP A 61 -9.47 21.30 15.61
N MET A 62 -9.35 21.66 16.88
CA MET A 62 -8.47 22.74 17.31
C MET A 62 -7.01 22.49 16.93
N ALA A 63 -6.54 21.24 17.04
CA ALA A 63 -5.18 20.88 16.62
C ALA A 63 -5.02 20.88 15.08
N ALA A 64 -6.02 20.40 14.34
CA ALA A 64 -6.00 20.33 12.88
C ALA A 64 -6.08 21.71 12.19
N VAL A 65 -6.31 22.81 12.93
CA VAL A 65 -6.35 24.19 12.39
C VAL A 65 -5.15 25.04 12.81
N SER A 66 -4.21 24.46 13.54
CA SER A 66 -3.06 25.17 14.10
C SER A 66 -1.73 24.50 13.75
N PRO A 67 -1.39 24.34 12.45
CA PRO A 67 -0.17 23.68 12.00
C PRO A 67 1.12 24.32 12.53
N GLU A 68 1.09 25.61 12.87
CA GLU A 68 2.22 26.38 13.39
C GLU A 68 2.53 26.12 14.86
N LEU A 69 1.57 25.62 15.65
CA LEU A 69 1.76 25.37 17.07
C LEU A 69 2.46 24.05 17.33
N GLN A 70 1.96 22.98 16.71
CA GLN A 70 2.44 21.61 16.89
C GLN A 70 2.17 20.79 15.64
N ARG A 71 3.19 20.61 14.80
CA ARG A 71 3.07 19.91 13.51
C ARG A 71 2.53 18.48 13.66
N ASP A 72 3.00 17.74 14.65
CA ASP A 72 2.61 16.33 14.83
C ASP A 72 1.17 16.21 15.34
N ALA A 73 0.74 17.13 16.21
CA ALA A 73 -0.64 17.22 16.68
C ALA A 73 -1.59 17.56 15.53
N PHE A 74 -1.19 18.50 14.67
CA PHE A 74 -1.91 18.87 13.45
C PHE A 74 -2.08 17.67 12.51
N LEU A 75 -1.00 16.98 12.13
CA LEU A 75 -1.05 15.84 11.20
C LEU A 75 -1.83 14.65 11.78
N THR A 76 -1.65 14.36 13.08
CA THR A 76 -2.40 13.31 13.79
C THR A 76 -3.89 13.61 13.79
N SER A 77 -4.26 14.86 14.05
CA SER A 77 -5.66 15.27 14.11
C SER A 77 -6.34 15.26 12.75
N THR A 78 -5.65 15.74 11.71
CA THR A 78 -6.13 15.59 10.32
C THR A 78 -6.35 14.11 9.97
N ALA A 79 -5.41 13.22 10.33
CA ALA A 79 -5.53 11.80 10.06
C ALA A 79 -6.74 11.17 10.78
N ALA A 80 -6.95 11.50 12.06
CA ALA A 80 -8.08 11.04 12.84
C ALA A 80 -9.43 11.51 12.26
N LEU A 81 -9.52 12.76 11.82
CA LEU A 81 -10.72 13.32 11.21
C LEU A 81 -11.03 12.66 9.85
N LEU A 82 -10.01 12.43 9.00
CA LEU A 82 -10.15 11.68 7.75
C LEU A 82 -10.69 10.26 7.99
N MET A 83 -10.12 9.55 8.98
CA MET A 83 -10.60 8.22 9.39
C MET A 83 -12.05 8.26 9.86
N GLY A 84 -12.41 9.21 10.73
CA GLY A 84 -13.77 9.38 11.24
C GLY A 84 -14.78 9.58 10.10
N SER A 85 -14.45 10.44 9.13
CA SER A 85 -15.28 10.68 7.95
C SER A 85 -15.44 9.44 7.05
N LEU A 86 -14.39 8.64 6.88
CA LEU A 86 -14.45 7.39 6.12
C LEU A 86 -15.27 6.30 6.81
N GLN A 87 -15.28 6.26 8.15
CA GLN A 87 -16.01 5.26 8.94
C GLN A 87 -17.48 5.66 9.19
N ASN A 88 -17.79 6.95 9.24
CA ASN A 88 -19.12 7.44 9.57
C ASN A 88 -19.66 8.47 8.57
N THR A 89 -20.40 8.02 7.56
CA THR A 89 -21.04 8.90 6.57
C THR A 89 -22.11 9.85 7.12
N GLN A 90 -22.47 9.72 8.41
CA GLN A 90 -23.37 10.68 9.09
C GLN A 90 -22.59 11.84 9.71
N PHE A 91 -21.26 11.84 9.60
CA PHE A 91 -20.39 12.91 10.04
C PHE A 91 -20.34 13.97 8.92
N PRO A 92 -21.17 15.02 8.98
CA PRO A 92 -21.38 15.94 7.86
C PRO A 92 -20.38 17.08 7.95
N GLN A 93 -19.11 16.75 8.16
CA GLN A 93 -18.07 17.74 8.31
C GLN A 93 -17.26 17.77 7.02
N ASP A 94 -17.48 18.84 6.28
CA ASP A 94 -16.77 19.12 5.05
C ASP A 94 -15.30 19.38 5.39
N LEU A 95 -14.41 18.46 5.04
CA LEU A 95 -12.95 18.63 5.19
C LEU A 95 -12.33 19.34 3.98
N SER A 96 -13.14 19.85 3.05
CA SER A 96 -12.62 20.53 1.84
C SER A 96 -11.85 21.79 2.19
N TRP A 97 -12.24 22.51 3.24
CA TRP A 97 -11.51 23.70 3.68
C TRP A 97 -10.12 23.37 4.24
N PHE A 98 -9.95 22.24 4.96
CA PHE A 98 -8.62 21.78 5.37
C PHE A 98 -7.73 21.50 4.17
N TRP A 99 -8.33 20.96 3.10
CA TRP A 99 -7.61 20.77 1.86
C TRP A 99 -7.17 22.13 1.30
N GLU A 100 -8.09 23.06 1.12
CA GLU A 100 -7.83 24.39 0.57
C GLU A 100 -6.73 25.14 1.32
N ASP A 101 -6.80 25.18 2.65
CA ASP A 101 -5.88 25.96 3.48
C ASP A 101 -4.54 25.26 3.72
N PHE A 102 -4.53 23.92 3.83
CA PHE A 102 -3.36 23.20 4.36
C PHE A 102 -2.74 22.15 3.44
N ASN A 103 -3.23 21.97 2.20
CA ASN A 103 -2.65 21.00 1.26
C ASN A 103 -1.13 21.19 1.04
N SER A 104 -0.66 22.44 1.03
CA SER A 104 0.76 22.75 0.88
C SER A 104 1.59 22.26 2.05
N ILE A 105 1.05 22.30 3.28
CA ILE A 105 1.70 21.82 4.49
C ILE A 105 1.79 20.29 4.47
N TYR A 106 0.71 19.59 4.10
CA TYR A 106 0.70 18.13 3.95
C TYR A 106 1.79 17.66 2.99
N ARG A 107 2.01 18.38 1.89
CA ARG A 107 3.06 18.05 0.90
C ARG A 107 4.48 18.13 1.44
N THR A 108 4.72 18.95 2.46
CA THR A 108 6.04 19.05 3.09
C THR A 108 6.33 17.89 4.05
N ALA A 109 5.36 17.02 4.34
CA ALA A 109 5.57 15.87 5.22
C ALA A 109 6.43 14.78 4.54
N PRO A 110 7.10 13.92 5.34
CA PRO A 110 7.81 12.75 4.80
C PRO A 110 6.89 11.88 3.93
N PRO A 111 7.41 11.19 2.90
CA PRO A 111 6.59 10.48 1.92
C PRO A 111 5.51 9.55 2.49
N PRO A 112 5.78 8.70 3.51
CA PRO A 112 4.74 7.86 4.10
C PRO A 112 3.61 8.68 4.74
N VAL A 113 3.96 9.75 5.48
CA VAL A 113 2.99 10.63 6.16
C VAL A 113 2.14 11.38 5.14
N ARG A 114 2.78 11.96 4.13
CA ARG A 114 2.08 12.61 3.01
C ARG A 114 1.13 11.63 2.33
N ALA A 115 1.62 10.46 1.90
CA ALA A 115 0.84 9.46 1.19
C ALA A 115 -0.39 9.01 2.00
N ALA A 116 -0.25 8.77 3.31
CA ALA A 116 -1.38 8.39 4.17
C ALA A 116 -2.50 9.45 4.16
N LEU A 117 -2.14 10.72 4.37
CA LEU A 117 -3.11 11.82 4.36
C LEU A 117 -3.74 12.01 2.98
N MET A 118 -2.93 12.01 1.92
CA MET A 118 -3.36 12.26 0.55
C MET A 118 -4.28 11.15 0.04
N ASN A 119 -3.95 9.88 0.32
CA ASN A 119 -4.87 8.77 0.02
C ASN A 119 -6.16 8.85 0.85
N GLY A 120 -6.12 9.40 2.07
CA GLY A 120 -7.30 9.73 2.87
C GLY A 120 -8.25 10.70 2.18
N TYR A 121 -7.72 11.84 1.72
CA TYR A 121 -8.46 12.84 0.94
C TYR A 121 -9.01 12.27 -0.37
N GLU A 122 -8.16 11.60 -1.15
CA GLU A 122 -8.55 10.99 -2.42
C GLU A 122 -9.67 9.97 -2.22
N ARG A 123 -9.62 9.20 -1.14
CA ARG A 123 -10.66 8.21 -0.85
C ARG A 123 -11.99 8.84 -0.43
N LEU A 124 -11.97 9.93 0.32
CA LEU A 124 -13.19 10.69 0.61
C LEU A 124 -13.77 11.30 -0.68
N ARG A 125 -12.93 11.88 -1.55
CA ARG A 125 -13.33 12.41 -2.86
C ARG A 125 -13.99 11.34 -3.73
N HIS A 126 -13.36 10.17 -3.87
CA HIS A 126 -13.90 9.05 -4.63
C HIS A 126 -15.26 8.56 -4.08
N ASN A 127 -15.49 8.68 -2.78
CA ASN A 127 -16.77 8.37 -2.15
C ASN A 127 -17.80 9.50 -2.18
N CYS A 128 -17.51 10.60 -2.89
CA CYS A 128 -18.33 11.81 -2.96
C CYS A 128 -18.57 12.46 -1.59
N LEU A 129 -17.59 12.36 -0.68
CA LEU A 129 -17.62 12.97 0.65
C LEU A 129 -16.84 14.30 0.70
N LEU A 130 -16.17 14.68 -0.38
CA LEU A 130 -15.47 15.96 -0.56
C LEU A 130 -15.71 16.53 -1.95
N SER A 131 -15.37 17.81 -2.13
CA SER A 131 -15.38 18.47 -3.43
C SER A 131 -14.48 17.73 -4.44
N VAL A 132 -14.84 17.81 -5.73
CA VAL A 132 -14.01 17.29 -6.83
C VAL A 132 -12.64 17.96 -6.89
N ASP A 133 -12.54 19.19 -6.38
CA ASP A 133 -11.30 19.99 -6.35
C ASP A 133 -10.34 19.55 -5.24
N CYS A 134 -10.79 18.71 -4.30
CA CYS A 134 -9.94 18.09 -3.27
C CYS A 134 -9.13 16.92 -3.84
N LYS A 135 -8.37 17.18 -4.91
CA LYS A 135 -7.66 16.18 -5.70
C LYS A 135 -6.14 16.30 -5.48
N PRO A 136 -5.53 15.35 -4.74
CA PRO A 136 -4.08 15.22 -4.69
C PRO A 136 -3.48 14.97 -6.07
N ALA A 137 -2.25 15.43 -6.28
CA ALA A 137 -1.48 15.04 -7.45
C ALA A 137 -1.02 13.57 -7.32
N GLN A 138 -0.63 12.93 -8.42
CA GLN A 138 -0.29 11.51 -8.38
C GLN A 138 0.93 11.25 -7.47
N GLU A 139 1.92 12.13 -7.53
CA GLU A 139 3.12 12.10 -6.67
C GLU A 139 2.83 12.30 -5.18
N ASP A 140 1.71 12.96 -4.84
CA ASP A 140 1.29 13.17 -3.46
C ASP A 140 0.81 11.85 -2.82
N LEU A 141 0.30 10.93 -3.64
CA LEU A 141 -0.24 9.63 -3.21
C LEU A 141 0.84 8.59 -2.95
N LEU A 142 2.06 8.79 -3.44
CA LEU A 142 3.11 7.79 -3.44
C LEU A 142 3.99 7.86 -2.18
N THR A 143 4.13 6.71 -1.52
CA THR A 143 5.08 6.47 -0.44
C THR A 143 6.51 6.35 -0.97
N ARG A 144 6.68 5.76 -2.17
CA ARG A 144 7.96 5.59 -2.87
C ARG A 144 7.78 5.89 -4.36
N SER A 145 8.81 6.43 -4.98
CA SER A 145 8.88 6.56 -6.44
C SER A 145 9.04 5.19 -7.11
N LEU A 146 8.74 5.11 -8.40
CA LEU A 146 8.94 3.90 -9.21
C LEU A 146 10.39 3.40 -9.11
N SER A 147 11.36 4.29 -9.28
CA SER A 147 12.78 3.93 -9.24
C SER A 147 13.21 3.34 -7.90
N GLU A 148 12.72 3.88 -6.77
CA GLU A 148 13.02 3.33 -5.45
C GLU A 148 12.45 1.92 -5.27
N VAL A 149 11.30 1.62 -5.87
CA VAL A 149 10.70 0.28 -5.84
C VAL A 149 11.50 -0.69 -6.70
N GLU A 150 11.92 -0.26 -7.91
CA GLU A 150 12.76 -1.06 -8.79
C GLU A 150 14.10 -1.41 -8.13
N ASP A 151 14.76 -0.43 -7.49
CA ASP A 151 16.03 -0.60 -6.77
C ASP A 151 15.94 -1.66 -5.66
N LEU A 152 14.77 -1.82 -5.05
CA LEU A 152 14.51 -2.85 -4.03
C LEU A 152 14.29 -4.25 -4.62
N LEU A 153 13.66 -4.34 -5.80
CA LEU A 153 13.29 -5.61 -6.43
C LEU A 153 14.42 -6.21 -7.28
N ILE A 154 15.19 -5.39 -7.99
CA ILE A 154 16.28 -5.83 -8.87
C ILE A 154 17.27 -6.78 -8.15
N PRO A 155 17.75 -6.48 -6.92
CA PRO A 155 18.64 -7.39 -6.21
C PRO A 155 18.01 -8.74 -5.85
N ILE A 156 16.68 -8.81 -5.70
CA ILE A 156 15.98 -10.07 -5.42
C ILE A 156 15.92 -10.93 -6.69
N ALA A 157 15.54 -10.33 -7.82
CA ALA A 157 15.51 -10.99 -9.11
C ALA A 157 16.89 -11.53 -9.53
N ARG A 158 17.96 -10.73 -9.34
CA ARG A 158 19.34 -11.10 -9.72
C ARG A 158 20.00 -12.15 -8.83
N ARG A 159 19.38 -12.58 -7.74
CA ARG A 159 19.91 -13.65 -6.87
C ARG A 159 19.68 -15.06 -7.43
N MET A 160 18.97 -15.16 -8.56
CA MET A 160 18.67 -16.43 -9.20
C MET A 160 19.94 -17.23 -9.48
N THR A 161 20.00 -18.45 -8.96
CA THR A 161 21.14 -19.36 -9.13
C THR A 161 21.04 -20.13 -10.45
N PRO A 162 22.15 -20.68 -10.98
CA PRO A 162 22.11 -21.52 -12.17
C PRO A 162 21.16 -22.72 -12.07
N ALA A 163 21.02 -23.30 -10.88
CA ALA A 163 20.10 -24.41 -10.64
C ALA A 163 18.62 -23.96 -10.69
N GLU A 164 18.32 -22.76 -10.18
CA GLU A 164 16.99 -22.16 -10.29
C GLU A 164 16.66 -21.81 -11.73
N ILE A 165 17.61 -21.23 -12.49
CA ILE A 165 17.44 -20.95 -13.93
C ILE A 165 17.04 -22.22 -14.69
N GLU A 166 17.73 -23.35 -14.43
CA GLU A 166 17.42 -24.65 -15.03
C GLU A 166 16.04 -25.17 -14.66
N SER A 167 15.62 -24.96 -13.41
CA SER A 167 14.30 -25.38 -12.92
C SER A 167 13.19 -24.52 -13.51
N ILE A 168 13.34 -23.20 -13.51
CA ILE A 168 12.38 -22.24 -14.06
C ILE A 168 12.20 -22.50 -15.55
N ALA A 169 13.29 -22.65 -16.31
CA ALA A 169 13.21 -22.91 -17.75
C ALA A 169 12.40 -24.17 -18.11
N ALA A 170 12.22 -25.10 -17.16
CA ALA A 170 11.42 -26.32 -17.34
C ALA A 170 9.97 -26.21 -16.82
N ALA A 171 9.57 -25.07 -16.24
CA ALA A 171 8.28 -24.92 -15.56
C ALA A 171 7.06 -25.11 -16.47
N ASP A 172 7.17 -24.80 -17.76
CA ASP A 172 6.13 -25.06 -18.76
C ASP A 172 6.20 -26.52 -19.29
N TYR A 173 6.16 -27.47 -18.36
CA TYR A 173 6.22 -28.92 -18.65
C TYR A 173 7.43 -29.34 -19.52
N GLY A 174 8.53 -28.58 -19.45
CA GLY A 174 9.74 -28.77 -20.26
C GLY A 174 9.62 -28.33 -21.73
N MET A 175 8.49 -27.73 -22.14
CA MET A 175 8.32 -27.18 -23.48
C MET A 175 9.36 -26.09 -23.73
N ASP A 176 10.08 -26.20 -24.86
CA ASP A 176 11.07 -25.21 -25.30
C ASP A 176 12.07 -24.76 -24.22
N LYS A 177 12.43 -25.68 -23.31
CA LYS A 177 13.29 -25.40 -22.14
C LYS A 177 14.56 -24.61 -22.50
N ALA A 178 15.26 -25.00 -23.57
CA ALA A 178 16.49 -24.33 -23.99
C ALA A 178 16.24 -22.86 -24.36
N ARG A 179 15.12 -22.56 -25.04
CA ARG A 179 14.75 -21.20 -25.42
C ARG A 179 14.34 -20.36 -24.22
N HIS A 180 13.56 -20.92 -23.29
CA HIS A 180 13.25 -20.26 -22.03
C HIS A 180 14.51 -19.95 -21.22
N LYS A 181 15.45 -20.90 -21.13
CA LYS A 181 16.72 -20.69 -20.46
C LYS A 181 17.50 -19.52 -21.05
N THR A 182 17.71 -19.52 -22.37
CA THR A 182 18.43 -18.42 -23.05
C THR A 182 17.75 -17.08 -22.84
N ALA A 183 16.43 -17.00 -22.99
CA ALA A 183 15.69 -15.76 -22.79
C ALA A 183 15.72 -15.28 -21.33
N LEU A 184 15.76 -16.21 -20.36
CA LEU A 184 15.89 -15.90 -18.94
C LEU A 184 17.29 -15.35 -18.60
N GLU A 185 18.34 -15.95 -19.15
CA GLU A 185 19.71 -15.45 -19.01
C GLU A 185 19.86 -14.04 -19.62
N GLU A 186 19.33 -13.83 -20.82
CA GLU A 186 19.30 -12.50 -21.47
C GLU A 186 18.52 -11.46 -20.64
N LEU A 187 17.38 -11.85 -20.06
CA LEU A 187 16.60 -10.99 -19.18
C LEU A 187 17.39 -10.60 -17.93
N LEU A 188 18.08 -11.54 -17.29
CA LEU A 188 18.88 -11.31 -16.08
C LEU A 188 20.12 -10.44 -16.33
N ASP A 189 20.71 -10.55 -17.52
CA ASP A 189 21.82 -9.72 -17.96
C ASP A 189 21.37 -8.29 -18.32
N SER A 190 20.10 -8.09 -18.67
CA SER A 190 19.54 -6.77 -18.95
C SER A 190 19.61 -5.84 -17.73
N PRO A 191 20.09 -4.59 -17.87
CA PRO A 191 20.09 -3.62 -16.78
C PRO A 191 18.72 -3.38 -16.17
N SER A 192 17.66 -3.38 -16.99
CA SER A 192 16.30 -3.09 -16.56
C SER A 192 15.53 -4.32 -16.07
N LEU A 193 15.95 -5.54 -16.39
CA LEU A 193 15.13 -6.76 -16.19
C LEU A 193 13.71 -6.60 -16.79
N ALA A 194 13.56 -5.83 -17.87
CA ALA A 194 12.27 -5.65 -18.55
C ALA A 194 12.08 -6.72 -19.62
N TYR A 195 10.86 -7.26 -19.73
CA TYR A 195 10.53 -8.16 -20.82
C TYR A 195 10.73 -7.49 -22.18
N PRO A 196 11.17 -8.23 -23.22
CA PRO A 196 11.21 -7.69 -24.57
C PRO A 196 9.82 -7.22 -25.01
N LYS A 197 9.76 -6.08 -25.70
CA LYS A 197 8.48 -5.48 -26.12
C LYS A 197 7.70 -6.44 -27.02
N GLY A 198 6.47 -6.78 -26.62
CA GLY A 198 5.58 -7.66 -27.37
C GLY A 198 5.86 -9.15 -27.21
N GLU A 199 6.91 -9.52 -26.47
CA GLU A 199 7.16 -10.89 -26.07
C GLU A 199 6.26 -11.23 -24.88
N VAL A 200 5.54 -12.34 -24.98
CA VAL A 200 4.56 -12.77 -23.97
C VAL A 200 4.80 -14.18 -23.48
N TRP A 201 5.77 -14.88 -24.08
CA TRP A 201 6.03 -16.30 -23.81
C TRP A 201 7.44 -16.51 -23.25
N TYR A 202 8.49 -15.99 -23.90
CA TYR A 202 9.88 -16.26 -23.52
C TYR A 202 10.56 -15.05 -22.88
N PRO A 203 10.99 -15.06 -21.60
CA PRO A 203 10.79 -16.09 -20.57
C PRO A 203 9.52 -15.86 -19.72
N ALA A 204 8.62 -14.97 -20.13
CA ALA A 204 7.47 -14.54 -19.32
C ALA A 204 6.62 -15.71 -18.78
N GLU A 205 6.26 -16.69 -19.62
CA GLU A 205 5.41 -17.83 -19.22
C GLU A 205 5.99 -18.59 -18.03
N VAL A 206 7.25 -19.01 -18.13
CA VAL A 206 7.90 -19.80 -17.06
C VAL A 206 8.15 -19.00 -15.79
N ILE A 207 8.36 -17.67 -15.91
CA ILE A 207 8.50 -16.78 -14.75
C ILE A 207 7.15 -16.64 -14.05
N GLU A 208 6.08 -16.38 -14.80
CA GLU A 208 4.73 -16.24 -14.26
C GLU A 208 4.29 -17.54 -13.57
N LEU A 209 4.42 -18.68 -14.26
CA LEU A 209 4.15 -20.02 -13.70
C LEU A 209 4.91 -20.28 -12.41
N THR A 210 6.22 -19.99 -12.38
CA THR A 210 7.03 -20.23 -11.18
C THR A 210 6.66 -19.26 -10.05
N SER A 211 6.30 -18.01 -10.37
CA SER A 211 5.88 -17.02 -9.38
C SER A 211 4.59 -17.42 -8.65
N TYR A 212 3.75 -18.26 -9.26
CA TYR A 212 2.51 -18.77 -8.64
C TYR A 212 2.72 -19.92 -7.65
N VAL A 213 3.87 -20.60 -7.69
CA VAL A 213 4.10 -21.82 -6.92
C VAL A 213 5.05 -21.54 -5.76
N GLN A 214 4.49 -21.26 -4.58
CA GLN A 214 5.27 -21.06 -3.36
C GLN A 214 6.19 -22.26 -3.10
N GLY A 215 7.45 -21.97 -2.79
CA GLY A 215 8.46 -22.97 -2.45
C GLY A 215 9.08 -23.66 -3.67
N ALA A 216 8.63 -23.35 -4.89
CA ALA A 216 9.35 -23.72 -6.10
C ALA A 216 10.75 -23.08 -6.11
N ALA A 217 11.72 -23.77 -6.71
CA ALA A 217 13.05 -23.21 -6.96
C ALA A 217 12.90 -21.96 -7.83
N GLY A 218 13.42 -20.82 -7.39
CA GLY A 218 13.29 -19.55 -8.10
C GLY A 218 11.98 -18.79 -7.89
N TRP A 219 11.06 -19.26 -7.04
CA TRP A 219 9.79 -18.59 -6.73
C TRP A 219 9.96 -17.09 -6.45
N LEU A 220 10.81 -16.73 -5.49
CA LEU A 220 10.97 -15.34 -5.06
C LEU A 220 11.64 -14.44 -6.12
N PRO A 221 12.75 -14.85 -6.79
CA PRO A 221 13.27 -14.13 -7.94
C PRO A 221 12.23 -13.90 -9.06
N CYS A 222 11.43 -14.92 -9.40
CA CYS A 222 10.36 -14.81 -10.38
C CYS A 222 9.25 -13.85 -9.92
N THR A 223 8.82 -13.92 -8.66
CA THR A 223 7.90 -12.93 -8.08
C THR A 223 8.44 -11.51 -8.21
N ALA A 224 9.73 -11.28 -7.95
CA ALA A 224 10.34 -9.96 -8.08
C ALA A 224 10.32 -9.45 -9.53
N ILE A 225 10.54 -10.31 -10.53
CA ILE A 225 10.43 -9.95 -11.95
C ILE A 225 8.99 -9.60 -12.33
N VAL A 226 8.01 -10.41 -11.90
CA VAL A 226 6.58 -10.11 -12.12
C VAL A 226 6.21 -8.76 -11.50
N LEU A 227 6.69 -8.46 -10.29
CA LEU A 227 6.44 -7.19 -9.64
C LEU A 227 7.12 -6.02 -10.34
N LEU A 228 8.34 -6.19 -10.86
CA LEU A 228 9.03 -5.18 -11.67
C LEU A 228 8.24 -4.82 -12.92
N ASP A 229 7.70 -5.81 -13.63
CA ASP A 229 6.84 -5.59 -14.79
C ASP A 229 5.55 -4.86 -14.38
N ALA A 230 4.87 -5.37 -13.35
CA ALA A 230 3.62 -4.80 -12.87
C ALA A 230 3.75 -3.33 -12.46
N VAL A 231 4.79 -2.91 -11.72
CA VAL A 231 4.94 -1.50 -11.33
C VAL A 231 5.22 -0.57 -12.51
N ARG A 232 5.73 -1.10 -13.63
CA ARG A 232 5.97 -0.34 -14.87
C ARG A 232 4.72 -0.23 -15.73
N THR A 233 3.90 -1.27 -15.77
CA THR A 233 2.70 -1.35 -16.61
C THR A 233 1.41 -1.03 -15.86
N LEU A 234 1.51 -0.73 -14.56
CA LEU A 234 0.37 -0.66 -13.64
C LEU A 234 -0.44 -1.97 -13.61
N ASP A 235 0.27 -3.08 -13.66
CA ASP A 235 -0.29 -4.44 -13.60
C ASP A 235 -1.38 -4.69 -14.66
N ASP A 236 -1.15 -4.25 -15.89
CA ASP A 236 -2.09 -4.36 -17.03
C ASP A 236 -2.55 -5.79 -17.36
N ARG A 237 -1.82 -6.81 -16.88
CA ARG A 237 -2.17 -8.23 -16.98
C ARG A 237 -2.72 -8.85 -15.69
N SER A 238 -2.85 -8.05 -14.63
CA SER A 238 -3.31 -8.49 -13.30
C SER A 238 -2.47 -9.63 -12.69
N ASN A 239 -1.19 -9.72 -13.05
CA ASN A 239 -0.30 -10.78 -12.58
C ASN A 239 0.10 -10.56 -11.12
N ALA A 240 0.39 -9.32 -10.73
CA ALA A 240 0.70 -8.98 -9.35
C ALA A 240 -0.56 -9.07 -8.47
N GLU A 241 -1.71 -8.58 -8.96
CA GLU A 241 -3.02 -8.72 -8.31
C GLU A 241 -3.36 -10.19 -8.03
N PHE A 242 -3.23 -11.05 -9.05
CA PHE A 242 -3.44 -12.50 -8.92
C PHE A 242 -2.53 -13.11 -7.86
N ASN A 243 -1.23 -12.80 -7.94
CA ASN A 243 -0.21 -13.30 -7.02
C ASN A 243 -0.51 -12.90 -5.58
N PHE A 244 -0.85 -11.64 -5.35
CA PHE A 244 -1.19 -11.12 -4.03
C PHE A 244 -2.37 -11.88 -3.41
N GLY A 245 -3.46 -12.06 -4.16
CA GLY A 245 -4.65 -12.74 -3.66
C GLY A 245 -4.37 -14.18 -3.18
N GLY A 246 -3.46 -14.89 -3.84
CA GLY A 246 -3.08 -16.26 -3.49
C GLY A 246 -2.02 -16.38 -2.40
N GLN A 247 -1.12 -15.40 -2.29
CA GLN A 247 0.17 -15.59 -1.60
C GLN A 247 0.51 -14.52 -0.54
N TRP A 248 -0.39 -13.59 -0.24
CA TRP A 248 -0.08 -12.48 0.69
C TRP A 248 0.50 -12.92 2.05
N ARG A 249 0.00 -14.04 2.60
CA ARG A 249 0.47 -14.58 3.88
C ARG A 249 1.93 -15.02 3.81
N ASP A 250 2.34 -15.51 2.66
CA ASP A 250 3.68 -16.00 2.42
C ASP A 250 4.64 -14.84 2.21
N TYR A 251 4.21 -13.79 1.51
CA TYR A 251 4.95 -12.53 1.45
C TYR A 251 5.17 -11.92 2.85
N SER A 252 4.17 -11.99 3.72
CA SER A 252 4.27 -11.49 5.10
C SER A 252 5.27 -12.26 5.98
N ARG A 253 5.60 -13.50 5.61
CA ARG A 253 6.55 -14.37 6.32
C ARG A 253 7.98 -14.27 5.78
N LEU A 254 8.21 -13.54 4.68
CA LEU A 254 9.55 -13.33 4.13
C LEU A 254 10.47 -12.63 5.15
N PRO A 255 11.80 -12.81 5.02
CA PRO A 255 12.77 -12.00 5.77
C PRO A 255 12.51 -10.50 5.60
N ALA A 256 12.77 -9.71 6.65
CA ALA A 256 12.34 -8.31 6.73
C ALA A 256 12.69 -7.45 5.51
N LEU A 257 13.92 -7.55 5.00
CA LEU A 257 14.35 -6.80 3.81
C LEU A 257 13.58 -7.20 2.55
N THR A 258 13.43 -8.51 2.31
CA THR A 258 12.70 -9.03 1.16
C THR A 258 11.21 -8.72 1.25
N ARG A 259 10.62 -8.90 2.44
CA ARG A 259 9.23 -8.54 2.71
C ARG A 259 8.98 -7.06 2.41
N SER A 260 9.86 -6.18 2.88
CA SER A 260 9.76 -4.74 2.64
C SER A 260 9.79 -4.40 1.15
N ALA A 261 10.67 -5.04 0.37
CA ALA A 261 10.74 -4.83 -1.08
C ALA A 261 9.45 -5.27 -1.80
N VAL A 262 8.96 -6.49 -1.48
CA VAL A 262 7.72 -7.02 -2.05
C VAL A 262 6.51 -6.17 -1.66
N HIS A 263 6.41 -5.76 -0.40
CA HIS A 263 5.33 -4.89 0.07
C HIS A 263 5.41 -3.50 -0.58
N ALA A 264 6.60 -2.95 -0.81
CA ALA A 264 6.78 -1.68 -1.50
C ALA A 264 6.23 -1.72 -2.94
N ALA A 265 6.37 -2.84 -3.64
CA ALA A 265 5.81 -3.01 -4.98
C ALA A 265 4.28 -3.02 -4.98
N PHE A 266 3.66 -3.82 -4.11
CA PHE A 266 2.21 -3.83 -3.96
C PHE A 266 1.66 -2.48 -3.49
N ARG A 267 2.41 -1.80 -2.61
CA ARG A 267 2.09 -0.45 -2.14
C ARG A 267 2.07 0.54 -3.29
N TYR A 268 3.09 0.49 -4.15
CA TYR A 268 3.16 1.34 -5.33
C TYR A 268 1.98 1.10 -6.27
N LEU A 269 1.61 -0.15 -6.55
CA LEU A 269 0.44 -0.47 -7.38
C LEU A 269 -0.86 0.08 -6.78
N TYR A 270 -1.05 -0.15 -5.47
CA TYR A 270 -2.16 0.42 -4.71
C TYR A 270 -2.18 1.96 -4.74
N GLU A 271 -1.05 2.64 -4.72
CA GLU A 271 -1.02 4.11 -4.73
C GLU A 271 -1.10 4.70 -6.16
N SER A 272 -0.68 3.93 -7.16
CA SER A 272 -0.52 4.39 -8.55
C SER A 272 -1.73 4.14 -9.45
N ASP A 273 -2.48 3.07 -9.21
CA ASP A 273 -3.66 2.71 -9.98
C ASP A 273 -4.92 2.70 -9.11
N GLU A 274 -5.89 3.55 -9.46
CA GLU A 274 -7.16 3.64 -8.75
C GLU A 274 -7.97 2.34 -8.80
N PHE A 275 -7.74 1.51 -9.82
CA PHE A 275 -8.46 0.27 -10.08
C PHE A 275 -7.77 -0.99 -9.56
N TRP A 276 -6.52 -0.87 -9.08
CA TRP A 276 -5.80 -2.02 -8.53
C TRP A 276 -6.44 -2.48 -7.21
N ASP A 277 -7.14 -3.62 -7.27
CA ASP A 277 -7.85 -4.20 -6.12
C ASP A 277 -7.64 -5.71 -6.06
N PRO A 278 -6.71 -6.20 -5.22
CA PRO A 278 -6.43 -7.63 -5.09
C PRO A 278 -7.55 -8.41 -4.39
N SER A 279 -8.60 -7.74 -3.91
CA SER A 279 -9.80 -8.38 -3.38
C SER A 279 -10.86 -8.66 -4.46
N PHE A 280 -10.64 -8.23 -5.71
CA PHE A 280 -11.61 -8.36 -6.79
C PHE A 280 -11.57 -9.72 -7.48
N LYS A 281 -12.04 -10.79 -6.78
CA LYS A 281 -12.57 -11.98 -7.47
C LYS A 281 -13.87 -12.44 -6.82
N GLY A 282 -14.85 -12.78 -7.67
CA GLY A 282 -16.17 -13.32 -7.31
C GLY A 282 -16.17 -14.67 -6.58
N ARG A 283 -15.10 -15.02 -5.85
CA ARG A 283 -15.02 -16.15 -4.93
C ARG A 283 -14.45 -15.66 -3.61
N ALA A 284 -15.33 -15.57 -2.62
CA ALA A 284 -15.06 -15.19 -1.23
C ALA A 284 -14.43 -13.79 -1.05
N ARG A 285 -15.29 -12.78 -0.86
CA ARG A 285 -14.87 -11.53 -0.20
C ARG A 285 -14.12 -11.91 1.08
N PHE A 286 -12.87 -11.44 1.22
CA PHE A 286 -12.22 -11.46 2.53
C PHE A 286 -13.16 -10.78 3.52
N LYS A 287 -13.49 -11.45 4.62
CA LYS A 287 -14.14 -10.76 5.74
C LYS A 287 -13.21 -9.61 6.15
N SER A 288 -13.76 -8.46 6.52
CA SER A 288 -12.99 -7.24 6.84
C SER A 288 -11.85 -7.48 7.86
N SER A 289 -11.99 -8.47 8.73
CA SER A 289 -10.98 -8.89 9.71
C SER A 289 -9.82 -9.73 9.15
N GLY A 290 -9.80 -10.01 7.86
CA GLY A 290 -8.77 -10.82 7.20
C GLY A 290 -8.19 -10.18 5.93
N LEU A 291 -8.48 -8.90 5.70
CA LEU A 291 -7.81 -8.15 4.65
C LEU A 291 -6.34 -7.93 5.04
N PRO A 292 -5.39 -8.16 4.13
CA PRO A 292 -4.01 -7.85 4.37
C PRO A 292 -3.81 -6.33 4.44
N THR A 293 -2.84 -5.92 5.26
CA THR A 293 -2.37 -4.54 5.34
C THR A 293 -0.97 -4.49 4.73
N LEU A 294 -0.79 -3.64 3.73
CA LEU A 294 0.52 -3.32 3.18
C LEU A 294 1.30 -2.48 4.19
N ASP A 295 2.61 -2.71 4.25
CA ASP A 295 3.50 -1.92 5.10
C ASP A 295 3.40 -0.45 4.69
N TRP A 296 3.27 0.42 5.69
CA TRP A 296 3.21 1.87 5.50
C TRP A 296 4.59 2.47 5.18
N GLY A 297 5.65 1.65 5.19
CA GLY A 297 6.96 2.02 4.67
C GLY A 297 7.86 2.73 5.69
N ILE A 298 7.41 2.85 6.94
CA ILE A 298 8.23 3.24 8.07
C ILE A 298 8.56 1.98 8.85
N GLN A 299 9.81 1.51 8.77
CA GLN A 299 10.32 0.59 9.78
C GLN A 299 10.69 1.42 11.02
N PRO A 300 10.24 1.05 12.23
CA PRO A 300 10.79 1.66 13.44
C PRO A 300 12.32 1.48 13.37
N ALA A 301 13.06 2.57 13.60
CA ALA A 301 14.50 2.50 13.67
C ALA A 301 14.85 1.35 14.61
N CYS A 302 15.61 0.35 14.13
CA CYS A 302 15.98 -0.83 14.92
C CYS A 302 16.44 -0.36 16.31
N GLN A 303 15.63 -0.65 17.33
CA GLN A 303 16.05 -0.57 18.73
C GLN A 303 16.89 -1.80 19.06
#